data_AF-A0A966SPC6-F1
#
_entry.id   AF-A0A966SPC6-F1
#
_cell.length_a   1.000
_cell.length_b   1.000
_cell.length_c   1.000
_cell.angle_alpha   90.00
_cell.angle_beta   90.00
_cell.angle_gamma   90.00
#
_symmetry.space_group_name_H-M   'P 1'
#
loop_
_entity.id
_entity.type
_entity.pdbx_description
1 polymer ?
#
loop_
_entity_poly.entity_id
_entity_poly.type
_entity_poly.pdbx_seq_one_letter_code
_entity_poly.pdbx_strand_id
1 'polypeptide(L)'
;KVVEIDQAGKTVWELNENDVPGNPLRLMAGVQRLPNGNAIFCNYLGHGHIGKQPMFFELTPEKQLVWQFDDHARFRTINQIQVLEPPVGTLR
;
A
#
# COMPACT_ATOMS: atom_id res chain seq x y z
N LYS A 1 4.44 -4.39 9.15
CA LYS A 1 5.05 -5.40 8.26
C LYS A 1 3.97 -6.01 7.37
N VAL A 2 4.28 -6.29 6.10
CA VAL A 2 3.46 -7.09 5.19
C VAL A 2 4.32 -8.24 4.66
N VAL A 3 3.73 -9.42 4.46
CA VAL A 3 4.42 -10.57 3.86
C VAL A 3 3.54 -11.17 2.77
N GLU A 4 4.18 -11.60 1.70
CA GLU A 4 3.59 -12.49 0.71
C GLU A 4 4.20 -13.87 0.91
N ILE A 5 3.33 -14.87 0.99
CA ILE A 5 3.71 -16.26 1.20
C ILE A 5 3.29 -17.07 -0.02
N ASP A 6 4.14 -18.01 -0.43
CA ASP A 6 3.78 -18.99 -1.45
C ASP A 6 2.87 -20.09 -0.88
N GLN A 7 2.46 -21.01 -1.75
CA GLN A 7 1.60 -22.15 -1.36
C GLN A 7 2.28 -23.11 -0.36
N ALA A 8 3.61 -23.10 -0.27
CA ALA A 8 4.38 -23.87 0.70
C ALA A 8 4.56 -23.11 2.04
N GLY A 9 4.01 -21.91 2.17
CA GLY A 9 4.12 -21.07 3.36
C GLY A 9 5.45 -20.34 3.49
N LYS A 10 6.28 -20.33 2.44
CA LYS A 10 7.55 -19.59 2.44
C LYS A 10 7.29 -18.13 2.09
N THR A 11 7.88 -17.22 2.85
CA THR A 11 7.91 -15.79 2.49
C THR A 11 8.67 -15.60 1.17
N VAL A 12 7.98 -15.09 0.16
CA VAL A 12 8.56 -14.78 -1.17
C VAL A 12 8.75 -13.29 -1.38
N TRP A 13 8.07 -12.46 -0.60
CA TRP A 13 8.24 -11.01 -0.58
C TRP A 13 7.84 -10.46 0.80
N GLU A 14 8.46 -9.36 1.23
CA GLU A 14 8.09 -8.69 2.48
C GLU A 14 8.26 -7.18 2.38
N LEU A 15 7.46 -6.44 3.14
CA LEU A 15 7.57 -4.99 3.33
C LEU A 15 7.68 -4.67 4.83
N ASN A 16 8.81 -4.11 5.23
CA ASN A 16 9.08 -3.69 6.59
C ASN A 16 8.75 -2.20 6.79
N GLU A 17 8.73 -1.76 8.06
CA GLU A 17 8.23 -0.43 8.44
C GLU A 17 8.87 0.71 7.66
N ASN A 18 10.17 0.67 7.42
CA ASN A 18 10.93 1.77 6.82
C ASN A 18 11.37 1.48 5.37
N ASP A 19 10.81 0.44 4.74
CA ASP A 19 11.18 0.05 3.38
C ASP A 19 10.70 1.07 2.31
N VAL A 20 9.74 1.94 2.66
CA VAL A 20 9.25 3.02 1.81
C VAL A 20 9.78 4.36 2.35
N PRO A 21 10.80 4.97 1.72
CA PRO A 21 11.39 6.22 2.20
C PRO A 21 10.33 7.32 2.38
N GLY A 22 10.35 7.98 3.55
CA GLY A 22 9.40 9.05 3.90
C GLY A 22 8.00 8.58 4.28
N ASN A 23 7.65 7.32 4.04
CA ASN A 23 6.31 6.78 4.30
C ASN A 23 6.37 5.52 5.18
N PRO A 24 6.78 5.64 6.46
CA PRO A 24 6.85 4.47 7.30
C PRO A 24 5.47 3.85 7.53
N LEU A 25 5.43 2.52 7.53
CA LEU A 25 4.20 1.77 7.70
C LEU A 25 3.61 2.03 9.09
N ARG A 26 2.27 2.07 9.17
CA ARG A 26 1.49 2.17 10.40
C ARG A 26 0.74 0.87 10.60
N LEU A 27 -0.58 0.94 10.68
CA LEU A 27 -1.43 -0.23 10.66
C LEU A 27 -1.71 -0.59 9.20
N MET A 28 -0.94 -1.54 8.66
CA MET A 28 -1.19 -2.05 7.31
C MET A 28 -2.51 -2.79 7.27
N ALA A 29 -3.38 -2.39 6.35
CA ALA A 29 -4.73 -2.90 6.24
C ALA A 29 -4.97 -3.50 4.84
N GLY A 30 -5.95 -3.02 4.09
CA GLY A 30 -6.25 -3.55 2.75
C GLY A 30 -5.01 -3.64 1.85
N VAL A 31 -4.85 -4.78 1.16
CA VAL A 31 -3.78 -5.03 0.20
C VAL A 31 -4.35 -5.70 -1.03
N GLN A 32 -3.93 -5.25 -2.22
CA GLN A 32 -4.34 -5.85 -3.50
C GLN A 32 -3.16 -5.87 -4.46
N ARG A 33 -2.89 -7.04 -5.05
CA ARG A 33 -1.95 -7.20 -6.15
C ARG A 33 -2.62 -6.77 -7.47
N LEU A 34 -1.93 -5.97 -8.27
CA LEU A 34 -2.39 -5.50 -9.57
C LEU A 34 -1.84 -6.37 -10.71
N PRO A 35 -2.49 -6.41 -11.90
CA PRO A 35 -2.01 -7.22 -13.03
C PRO A 35 -0.61 -6.87 -13.55
N ASN A 36 -0.15 -5.63 -13.32
CA ASN A 36 1.20 -5.18 -13.68
C ASN A 36 2.28 -5.62 -12.66
N GLY A 37 1.92 -6.35 -11.60
CA GLY A 37 2.82 -6.79 -10.54
C GLY A 37 2.93 -5.81 -9.35
N ASN A 38 2.49 -4.56 -9.50
CA ASN A 38 2.44 -3.61 -8.40
C ASN A 38 1.43 -4.06 -7.33
N ALA A 39 1.49 -3.46 -6.16
CA ALA A 39 0.50 -3.66 -5.12
C ALA A 39 0.04 -2.33 -4.53
N ILE A 40 -1.27 -2.24 -4.28
CA ILE A 40 -1.86 -1.14 -3.53
C ILE A 40 -2.02 -1.58 -2.07
N PHE A 41 -1.61 -0.71 -1.16
CA PHE A 41 -1.70 -0.92 0.28
C PHE A 41 -2.42 0.24 0.94
N CYS A 42 -3.35 -0.05 1.85
CA CYS A 42 -3.86 0.91 2.81
C CYS A 42 -2.94 0.99 4.02
N ASN A 43 -2.48 2.20 4.33
CA ASN A 43 -1.71 2.54 5.50
C ASN A 43 -2.61 3.27 6.49
N TYR A 44 -3.28 2.53 7.38
CA TYR A 44 -4.26 3.13 8.28
C TYR A 44 -3.58 3.99 9.34
N LEU A 45 -3.89 5.29 9.31
CA LEU A 45 -3.22 6.34 10.08
C LEU A 45 -3.80 6.59 11.47
N GLY A 46 -4.48 5.60 12.04
CA GLY A 46 -4.92 5.66 13.43
C GLY A 46 -3.75 5.78 14.42
N HIS A 47 -4.07 5.76 15.71
CA HIS A 47 -3.06 5.69 16.78
C HIS A 47 -2.05 6.85 16.73
N GLY A 48 -2.50 8.07 16.42
CA GLY A 48 -1.67 9.28 16.46
C GLY A 48 -0.95 9.63 15.15
N HIS A 49 -1.33 9.03 14.02
CA HIS A 49 -0.67 9.26 12.72
C HIS A 49 -1.53 9.99 11.69
N ILE A 50 -2.72 10.43 12.06
CA ILE A 50 -3.64 11.17 11.18
C ILE A 50 -2.92 12.37 10.58
N GLY A 51 -2.96 12.51 9.25
CA GLY A 51 -2.37 13.64 8.54
C GLY A 51 -0.85 13.58 8.32
N LYS A 52 -0.19 12.45 8.64
CA LYS A 52 1.29 12.36 8.63
C LYS A 52 1.88 11.55 7.47
N GLN A 53 1.09 10.77 6.76
CA GLN A 53 1.50 9.89 5.65
C GLN A 53 0.32 9.72 4.67
N PRO A 54 0.53 9.27 3.43
CA PRO A 54 -0.56 8.82 2.58
C PRO A 54 -1.39 7.69 3.23
N MET A 55 -2.70 7.73 3.05
CA MET A 55 -3.63 6.72 3.59
C MET A 55 -3.63 5.44 2.78
N PHE A 56 -3.27 5.51 1.49
CA PHE A 56 -2.93 4.34 0.69
C PHE A 56 -1.96 4.73 -0.43
N PHE A 57 -1.21 3.74 -0.92
CA PHE A 57 -0.18 3.94 -1.94
C PHE A 57 -0.01 2.70 -2.80
N GLU A 58 0.54 2.91 -4.00
CA GLU A 58 0.93 1.86 -4.94
C GLU A 58 2.45 1.72 -4.95
N LEU A 59 2.93 0.49 -4.76
CA LEU A 59 4.36 0.15 -4.83
C LEU A 59 4.63 -0.83 -5.98
N THR A 60 5.80 -0.70 -6.60
CA THR A 60 6.36 -1.75 -7.47
C THR A 60 6.81 -2.99 -6.67
N PRO A 61 7.10 -4.13 -7.31
CA PRO A 61 7.74 -5.27 -6.64
C PRO A 61 9.05 -4.92 -5.92
N GLU A 62 9.79 -3.93 -6.43
CA GLU A 62 11.03 -3.38 -5.86
C GLU A 62 10.75 -2.33 -4.77
N LYS A 63 9.50 -2.24 -4.28
CA LYS A 63 9.05 -1.36 -3.19
C LYS A 63 9.17 0.13 -3.51
N GLN A 64 9.19 0.48 -4.79
CA GLN A 64 9.24 1.88 -5.22
C GLN A 64 7.83 2.47 -5.22
N LEU A 65 7.66 3.63 -4.60
CA LEU A 65 6.41 4.36 -4.59
C LEU A 65 6.14 4.98 -5.96
N VAL A 66 5.06 4.57 -6.63
CA VAL A 66 4.68 5.10 -7.95
C VAL A 66 3.44 5.97 -7.90
N TRP A 67 2.60 5.81 -6.88
CA TRP A 67 1.41 6.63 -6.68
C TRP A 67 0.97 6.63 -5.21
N GLN A 68 0.31 7.71 -4.76
CA GLN A 68 -0.17 7.83 -3.39
C GLN A 68 -1.48 8.63 -3.28
N PHE A 69 -2.22 8.41 -2.19
CA PHE A 69 -3.39 9.20 -1.80
C PHE A 69 -3.23 9.79 -0.39
N ASP A 70 -3.21 11.11 -0.30
CA ASP A 70 -2.87 11.89 0.90
C ASP A 70 -3.84 13.05 1.17
N ASP A 71 -5.09 12.90 0.74
CA ASP A 71 -6.11 13.92 0.91
C ASP A 71 -6.65 13.97 2.34
N HIS A 72 -5.87 14.59 3.20
CA HIS A 72 -6.17 14.78 4.62
C HIS A 72 -7.26 15.83 4.88
N ALA A 73 -7.63 16.62 3.87
CA ALA A 73 -8.71 17.60 3.99
C ALA A 73 -10.08 16.91 3.99
N ARG A 74 -10.25 15.87 3.17
CA ARG A 74 -11.53 15.14 3.04
C ARG A 74 -11.56 13.83 3.84
N PHE A 75 -10.41 13.21 4.09
CA PHE A 75 -10.33 11.89 4.72
C PHE A 75 -9.42 11.91 5.94
N ARG A 76 -9.83 11.20 7.01
CA ARG A 76 -9.01 11.02 8.21
C ARG A 76 -8.17 9.76 8.14
N THR A 77 -8.82 8.65 7.83
CA THR A 77 -8.21 7.32 7.69
C THR A 77 -8.98 6.52 6.63
N ILE A 78 -8.26 5.62 5.96
CA ILE A 78 -8.84 4.64 5.03
C ILE A 78 -8.31 3.28 5.45
N ASN A 79 -9.21 2.33 5.73
CA ASN A 79 -8.84 0.98 6.14
C ASN A 79 -8.75 0.03 4.95
N GLN A 80 -9.70 0.11 4.02
CA GLN A 80 -9.80 -0.82 2.90
C GLN A 80 -10.30 -0.06 1.67
N ILE A 81 -9.73 -0.43 0.53
CA ILE A 81 -10.23 -0.05 -0.80
C ILE A 81 -10.39 -1.34 -1.61
N GLN A 82 -11.17 -1.28 -2.68
CA GLN A 82 -11.29 -2.35 -3.67
C GLN A 82 -11.04 -1.74 -5.05
N VAL A 83 -10.13 -2.33 -5.81
CA VAL A 83 -9.93 -1.98 -7.21
C VAL A 83 -11.01 -2.72 -8.01
N LEU A 84 -11.95 -1.98 -8.58
CA LEU A 84 -13.10 -2.57 -9.30
C LEU A 84 -12.75 -2.96 -10.73
N GLU A 85 -11.96 -2.13 -11.40
CA GLU A 85 -11.45 -2.40 -12.75
C GLU A 85 -9.94 -2.15 -12.73
N PRO A 86 -9.09 -3.19 -12.89
CA PRO A 86 -7.69 -2.93 -13.15
C PRO A 86 -7.60 -2.22 -14.52
N PRO A 87 -6.92 -1.07 -14.64
CA PRO A 87 -6.92 -0.30 -15.88
C PRO A 87 -6.46 -1.17 -17.05
N VAL A 88 -7.30 -1.29 -18.08
CA VAL A 88 -6.85 -1.80 -19.37
C VAL A 88 -5.82 -0.80 -19.92
N GLY A 89 -4.54 -1.09 -19.75
CA GLY A 89 -3.45 -0.41 -20.44
C GLY A 89 -2.82 0.82 -19.77
N THR A 90 -2.82 0.97 -18.44
CA THR A 90 -2.19 2.15 -17.79
C THR A 90 -0.96 1.79 -16.94
N LEU A 91 0.21 1.79 -17.59
CA LEU A 91 1.42 2.46 -17.12
C LEU A 91 2.07 3.08 -18.38
N ARG A 92 1.80 4.36 -18.61
CA ARG A 92 2.68 5.27 -19.36
C ARG A 92 3.06 6.39 -18.40
#